data_AF-A0AAU7F9G7-F1
#
_entry.id   AF-A0AAU7F9G7-F1
#
_cell.length_a   1.000
_cell.length_b   1.000
_cell.length_c   1.000
_cell.angle_alpha   90.00
_cell.angle_beta   90.00
_cell.angle_gamma   90.00
#
_symmetry.space_group_name_H-M   'P 1'
#
loop_
_entity.id
_entity.type
_entity.pdbx_description
1 polymer ?
#
loop_
_entity_poly.entity_id
_entity_poly.type
_entity_poly.pdbx_seq_one_letter_code
_entity_poly.pdbx_strand_id
1 'polypeptide(L)'
;MSHLGQFPARVPDTDSPILPLPEDEVLFLFKCEWDSVCSFWDFADGANRVISLPRQALSDAFTQPPPVEAQDDGEVLKILPELGVANWLAQDDGVSAELEAAFYDYARHSELPDQIANPHEWASEWLTKFGGVPFWTANGAQGQPSLPPGRLLLQIDNWVTMSDGSEAQSIANFCSDGIAYVFIDCTAAPHVFSMMINR
;
A
#
# COMPACT_ATOMS: atom_id res chain seq x y z
N MET A 1 -9.17 -12.15 -5.38
CA MET A 1 -7.94 -11.33 -5.28
C MET A 1 -8.08 -10.17 -6.23
N SER A 2 -8.13 -8.96 -5.71
CA SER A 2 -7.95 -7.72 -6.44
C SER A 2 -6.47 -7.42 -6.61
N HIS A 3 -6.09 -6.98 -7.80
CA HIS A 3 -4.82 -6.33 -8.04
C HIS A 3 -4.93 -4.90 -7.50
N LEU A 4 -4.05 -4.52 -6.57
CA LEU A 4 -4.04 -3.18 -5.99
C LEU A 4 -3.10 -2.23 -6.75
N GLY A 5 -2.01 -2.75 -7.31
CA GLY A 5 -1.06 -1.91 -8.03
C GLY A 5 0.15 -2.68 -8.53
N GLN A 6 0.78 -2.11 -9.55
CA GLN A 6 2.06 -2.56 -10.06
C GLN A 6 3.06 -1.39 -10.09
N PHE A 7 4.28 -1.65 -9.63
CA PHE A 7 5.31 -0.62 -9.51
C PHE A 7 6.62 -1.15 -10.10
N PRO A 8 7.06 -0.65 -11.27
CA PRO A 8 8.36 -0.99 -11.83
C PRO A 8 9.49 -0.56 -10.90
N ALA A 9 10.58 -1.32 -10.84
CA ALA A 9 11.74 -0.96 -10.02
C ALA A 9 12.32 0.42 -10.37
N ARG A 10 12.25 0.78 -11.66
CA ARG A 10 12.67 2.07 -12.17
C ARG A 10 11.71 2.55 -13.26
N VAL A 11 11.32 3.82 -13.17
CA VAL A 11 10.61 4.53 -14.22
C VAL A 11 11.56 5.59 -14.80
N PRO A 12 11.51 5.93 -16.10
CA PRO A 12 12.41 6.92 -16.71
C PRO A 12 12.25 8.35 -16.18
N ASP A 13 11.21 8.61 -15.38
CA ASP A 13 10.90 9.89 -14.78
C ASP A 13 11.83 10.20 -13.59
N THR A 14 12.29 11.44 -13.48
CA THR A 14 13.31 11.86 -12.49
C THR A 14 12.76 11.99 -11.09
N ASP A 15 11.47 12.26 -10.95
CA ASP A 15 10.82 12.43 -9.65
C ASP A 15 10.27 11.10 -9.11
N SER A 16 10.27 10.05 -9.94
CA SER A 16 9.86 8.72 -9.56
C SER A 16 10.83 8.06 -8.58
N PRO A 17 10.34 7.45 -7.48
CA PRO A 17 11.18 6.73 -6.55
C PRO A 17 11.79 5.49 -7.22
N ILE A 18 13.02 5.17 -6.83
CA ILE A 18 13.67 3.91 -7.20
C ILE A 18 13.30 2.86 -6.16
N LEU A 19 12.67 1.77 -6.59
CA LEU A 19 12.32 0.69 -5.67
C LEU A 19 13.58 -0.11 -5.30
N PRO A 20 13.67 -0.66 -4.08
CA PRO A 20 14.78 -1.52 -3.67
C PRO A 20 14.60 -2.95 -4.23
N LEU A 21 14.53 -3.05 -5.56
CA LEU A 21 14.32 -4.26 -6.35
C LEU A 21 15.36 -4.31 -7.49
N PRO A 22 15.65 -5.48 -8.07
CA PRO A 22 16.40 -5.56 -9.32
C PRO A 22 15.79 -4.66 -10.40
N GLU A 23 16.63 -3.99 -11.21
CA GLU A 23 16.17 -2.98 -12.18
C GLU A 23 15.15 -3.52 -13.20
N ASP A 24 15.19 -4.82 -13.48
CA ASP A 24 14.30 -5.51 -14.40
C ASP A 24 13.09 -6.17 -13.73
N GLU A 25 12.80 -5.87 -12.46
CA GLU A 25 11.63 -6.39 -11.74
C GLU A 25 10.50 -5.37 -11.59
N VAL A 26 9.29 -5.90 -11.38
CA VAL A 26 8.07 -5.15 -11.09
C VAL A 26 7.44 -5.70 -9.82
N LEU A 27 7.13 -4.82 -8.87
CA LEU A 27 6.40 -5.13 -7.64
C LEU A 27 4.91 -5.23 -7.94
N PHE A 28 4.26 -6.29 -7.47
CA PHE A 28 2.81 -6.46 -7.54
C PHE A 28 2.23 -6.55 -6.14
N LEU A 29 1.13 -5.81 -5.94
CA LEU A 29 0.34 -5.83 -4.71
C LEU A 29 -1.01 -6.50 -5.00
N PHE A 30 -1.32 -7.53 -4.22
CA PHE A 30 -2.58 -8.25 -4.28
C PHE A 30 -3.26 -8.21 -2.93
N LYS A 31 -4.56 -7.97 -2.98
CA LYS A 31 -5.44 -8.03 -1.83
C LYS A 31 -6.59 -8.98 -2.12
N CYS A 32 -7.12 -9.70 -1.13
CA CYS A 32 -8.40 -10.35 -1.31
C CYS A 32 -9.53 -9.30 -1.27
N GLU A 33 -10.43 -9.27 -2.25
CA GLU A 33 -11.60 -8.38 -2.23
C GLU A 33 -12.87 -9.25 -2.27
N TRP A 34 -13.83 -8.93 -1.41
CA TRP A 34 -15.23 -9.34 -1.50
C TRP A 34 -16.09 -8.24 -0.88
N ASP A 35 -17.33 -8.04 -1.36
CA ASP A 35 -18.33 -7.12 -0.78
C ASP A 35 -18.72 -7.43 0.68
N SER A 36 -18.34 -8.62 1.17
CA SER A 36 -18.43 -9.01 2.58
C SER A 36 -17.01 -9.10 3.10
N VAL A 37 -16.73 -8.34 4.17
CA VAL A 37 -15.42 -8.22 4.85
C VAL A 37 -14.61 -9.52 4.76
N CYS A 38 -13.49 -9.50 4.02
CA CYS A 38 -12.57 -10.62 4.04
C CYS A 38 -11.98 -10.76 5.45
N SER A 39 -12.36 -11.79 6.20
CA SER A 39 -11.92 -11.97 7.59
C SER A 39 -10.44 -12.35 7.77
N PHE A 40 -9.67 -12.44 6.68
CA PHE A 40 -8.34 -13.10 6.65
C PHE A 40 -7.18 -12.15 6.34
N TRP A 41 -7.26 -10.86 6.69
CA TRP A 41 -6.24 -9.82 6.41
C TRP A 41 -4.86 -10.00 7.06
N ASP A 42 -4.56 -11.16 7.65
CA ASP A 42 -3.26 -11.44 8.27
C ASP A 42 -2.17 -11.53 7.18
N PHE A 43 -1.09 -10.78 7.35
CA PHE A 43 0.08 -10.81 6.48
C PHE A 43 0.75 -12.19 6.48
N ALA A 44 0.63 -12.95 7.59
CA ALA A 44 1.15 -14.29 7.73
C ALA A 44 0.31 -15.34 6.96
N ASP A 45 -1.02 -15.18 6.93
CA ASP A 45 -1.94 -16.17 6.34
C ASP A 45 -2.22 -15.96 4.85
N GLY A 46 -1.72 -14.87 4.26
CA GLY A 46 -1.57 -14.74 2.82
C GLY A 46 -2.76 -14.27 2.01
N ALA A 47 -3.76 -13.64 2.65
CA ALA A 47 -4.81 -12.93 1.92
C ALA A 47 -4.30 -11.63 1.28
N ASN A 48 -3.17 -11.10 1.77
CA ASN A 48 -2.42 -10.01 1.18
C ASN A 48 -1.09 -10.56 0.66
N ARG A 49 -0.73 -10.24 -0.58
CA ARG A 49 0.52 -10.69 -1.18
C ARG A 49 1.24 -9.56 -1.87
N VAL A 50 2.54 -9.50 -1.60
CA VAL A 50 3.48 -8.63 -2.29
C VAL A 50 4.51 -9.54 -2.91
N ILE A 51 4.65 -9.45 -4.23
CA ILE A 51 5.63 -10.25 -4.98
C ILE A 51 6.34 -9.34 -5.98
N SER A 52 7.61 -9.60 -6.23
CA SER A 52 8.30 -9.03 -7.38
C SER A 52 8.45 -10.10 -8.46
N LEU A 53 8.31 -9.69 -9.71
CA LEU A 53 8.46 -10.56 -10.88
C LEU A 53 9.36 -9.89 -11.92
N PRO A 54 10.19 -10.65 -12.64
CA PRO A 54 10.94 -10.12 -13.78
C PRO A 54 10.00 -9.54 -14.83
N ARG A 55 10.30 -8.35 -15.34
CA ARG A 55 9.53 -7.64 -16.37
C ARG A 55 9.37 -8.50 -17.62
N GLN A 56 10.38 -9.28 -17.99
CA GLN A 56 10.35 -10.20 -19.12
C GLN A 56 9.35 -11.36 -18.96
N ALA A 57 8.90 -11.65 -17.73
CA ALA A 57 7.88 -12.66 -17.47
C ALA A 57 6.45 -12.10 -17.62
N LEU A 58 6.30 -10.78 -17.80
CA LEU A 58 5.01 -10.11 -17.96
C LEU A 58 4.65 -9.99 -19.43
N SER A 59 3.35 -10.09 -19.75
CA SER A 59 2.84 -9.80 -21.09
C SER A 59 2.68 -8.29 -21.30
N ASP A 60 2.72 -7.86 -22.57
CA ASP A 60 2.50 -6.45 -22.97
C ASP A 60 1.03 -6.01 -22.91
N ALA A 61 0.10 -6.95 -22.79
CA ALA A 61 -1.33 -6.69 -22.74
C ALA A 61 -1.91 -6.95 -21.34
N PHE A 62 -2.97 -6.22 -21.01
CA PHE A 62 -3.78 -6.50 -19.82
C PHE A 62 -4.23 -7.97 -19.82
N THR A 63 -4.09 -8.63 -18.68
CA THR A 63 -4.68 -9.94 -18.46
C THR A 63 -6.18 -9.81 -18.64
N GLN A 64 -6.74 -10.47 -19.66
CA GLN A 64 -8.18 -10.54 -19.81
C GLN A 64 -8.76 -11.21 -18.56
N PRO A 65 -9.84 -10.66 -17.98
CA PRO A 65 -10.49 -11.31 -16.85
C PRO A 65 -10.91 -12.72 -17.26
N PRO A 66 -10.82 -13.72 -16.37
CA PRO A 66 -11.42 -15.01 -16.65
C PRO A 66 -12.92 -14.82 -16.94
N PRO A 67 -13.52 -15.61 -17.85
CA PRO A 67 -14.96 -15.61 -18.01
C PRO A 67 -15.57 -16.13 -16.71
N VAL A 68 -16.31 -15.29 -16.00
CA VAL A 68 -16.99 -15.65 -14.75
C VAL A 68 -18.48 -15.62 -15.00
N GLU A 69 -19.17 -16.72 -14.73
CA GLU A 69 -20.63 -16.76 -14.73
C GLU A 69 -21.16 -15.81 -13.64
N ALA A 70 -22.31 -15.18 -13.86
CA ALA A 70 -22.94 -14.34 -12.85
C ALA A 70 -23.10 -15.15 -11.55
N GLN A 71 -22.82 -14.52 -10.40
CA GLN A 71 -22.99 -15.19 -9.12
C GLN A 71 -24.48 -15.52 -8.90
N ASP A 72 -24.78 -16.43 -7.95
CA ASP A 72 -26.14 -16.93 -7.69
C ASP A 72 -27.15 -15.81 -7.33
N ASP A 73 -26.66 -14.64 -6.91
CA ASP A 73 -27.42 -13.43 -6.60
C ASP A 73 -27.66 -12.51 -7.81
N GLY A 74 -27.12 -12.86 -8.97
CA GLY A 74 -27.19 -12.07 -10.20
C GLY A 74 -26.19 -10.92 -10.25
N GLU A 75 -25.27 -10.79 -9.29
CA GLU A 75 -24.22 -9.79 -9.35
C GLU A 75 -23.17 -10.15 -10.41
N VAL A 76 -22.88 -9.17 -11.27
CA VAL A 76 -21.82 -9.27 -12.27
C VAL A 76 -20.49 -9.04 -11.55
N LEU A 77 -19.55 -9.96 -11.71
CA LEU A 77 -18.20 -9.80 -11.19
C LEU A 77 -17.58 -8.49 -11.72
N LYS A 78 -17.40 -7.51 -10.84
CA LYS A 78 -16.71 -6.25 -11.17
C LYS A 78 -15.21 -6.45 -11.06
N ILE A 79 -14.51 -6.22 -12.15
CA ILE A 79 -13.04 -6.14 -12.13
C ILE A 79 -12.71 -4.74 -11.62
N LEU A 80 -11.91 -4.66 -10.56
CA LEU A 80 -11.43 -3.38 -10.09
C LEU A 80 -10.50 -2.75 -11.14
N PRO A 81 -10.57 -1.43 -11.36
CA PRO A 81 -9.63 -0.75 -12.25
C PRO A 81 -8.20 -0.92 -11.72
N GLU A 82 -7.25 -1.02 -12.65
CA GLU A 82 -5.83 -0.98 -12.33
C GLU A 82 -5.40 0.45 -12.00
N LEU A 83 -4.62 0.62 -10.94
CA LEU A 83 -4.01 1.90 -10.58
C LEU A 83 -2.63 2.04 -11.23
N GLY A 84 -2.49 3.07 -12.04
CA GLY A 84 -1.21 3.54 -12.54
C GLY A 84 -0.82 4.86 -11.87
N VAL A 85 0.43 4.96 -11.43
CA VAL A 85 0.95 6.24 -10.92
C VAL A 85 1.20 7.18 -12.09
N ALA A 86 0.52 8.32 -12.09
CA ALA A 86 0.65 9.33 -13.14
C ALA A 86 1.84 10.26 -12.91
N ASN A 87 2.09 10.65 -11.66
CA ASN A 87 3.20 11.53 -11.29
C ASN A 87 3.56 11.36 -9.81
N TRP A 88 4.79 11.68 -9.45
CA TRP A 88 5.24 11.72 -8.06
C TRP A 88 5.49 13.15 -7.61
N LEU A 89 5.13 13.46 -6.37
CA LEU A 89 5.38 14.75 -5.73
C LEU A 89 6.30 14.54 -4.54
N ALA A 90 7.54 15.03 -4.64
CA ALA A 90 8.49 14.96 -3.53
C ALA A 90 8.06 15.93 -2.43
N GLN A 91 7.86 15.41 -1.22
CA GLN A 91 7.47 16.19 -0.04
C GLN A 91 8.18 15.68 1.21
N ASP A 92 8.35 16.56 2.20
CA ASP A 92 8.87 16.24 3.53
C ASP A 92 7.72 15.71 4.39
N ASP A 93 7.87 14.53 5.00
CA ASP A 93 6.84 13.92 5.85
C ASP A 93 6.75 14.56 7.24
N GLY A 94 7.58 15.57 7.51
CA GLY A 94 7.55 16.37 8.73
C GLY A 94 8.19 15.67 9.93
N VAL A 95 8.85 14.52 9.72
CA VAL A 95 9.43 13.72 10.80
C VAL A 95 10.95 13.76 10.76
N SER A 96 11.55 14.26 11.83
CA SER A 96 13.01 14.24 11.99
C SER A 96 13.54 12.81 12.10
N ALA A 97 14.74 12.56 11.58
CA ALA A 97 15.39 11.25 11.60
C ALA A 97 15.51 10.62 13.00
N GLU A 98 15.68 11.44 14.05
CA GLU A 98 15.77 10.97 15.44
C GLU A 98 14.45 10.35 15.96
N LEU A 99 13.32 10.74 15.36
CA LEU A 99 11.98 10.31 15.75
C LEU A 99 11.44 9.18 14.88
N GLU A 100 12.06 8.91 13.73
CA GLU A 100 11.64 7.88 12.77
C GLU A 100 11.34 6.53 13.47
N ALA A 101 12.25 6.07 14.33
CA ALA A 101 12.12 4.80 15.03
C ALA A 101 10.88 4.72 15.94
N ALA A 102 10.36 5.85 16.42
CA ALA A 102 9.15 5.87 17.24
C ALA A 102 7.90 5.50 16.42
N PHE A 103 7.88 5.74 15.10
CA PHE A 103 6.76 5.37 14.23
C PHE A 103 6.65 3.86 13.96
N TYR A 104 7.67 3.10 14.34
CA TYR A 104 7.71 1.63 14.24
C TYR A 104 7.62 0.96 15.62
N ASP A 105 7.31 1.72 16.67
CA ASP A 105 7.11 1.24 18.03
C ASP A 105 5.81 1.86 18.57
N TYR A 106 4.78 1.03 18.73
CA TYR A 106 3.45 1.50 19.13
C TYR A 106 3.45 2.29 20.45
N ALA A 107 4.20 1.81 21.45
CA ALA A 107 4.24 2.46 22.76
C ALA A 107 4.89 3.84 22.63
N ARG A 108 6.03 3.91 21.94
CA ARG A 108 6.75 5.17 21.72
C ARG A 108 5.96 6.14 20.85
N HIS A 109 5.29 5.66 19.81
CA HIS A 109 4.43 6.50 18.96
C HIS A 109 3.29 7.13 19.77
N SER A 110 2.64 6.35 20.64
CA SER A 110 1.52 6.83 21.47
C SER A 110 1.91 7.88 22.51
N GLU A 111 3.20 8.00 22.82
CA GLU A 111 3.75 9.00 23.73
C GLU A 111 4.19 10.30 23.02
N LEU A 112 4.22 10.30 21.68
CA LEU A 112 4.57 11.50 20.92
C LEU A 112 3.47 12.58 21.08
N PRO A 113 3.84 13.87 21.15
CA PRO A 113 2.88 14.95 21.02
C PRO A 113 2.07 14.81 19.72
N ASP A 114 0.78 15.15 19.75
CA ASP A 114 -0.13 14.97 18.58
C ASP A 114 0.39 15.63 17.30
N GLN A 115 1.05 16.78 17.41
CA GLN A 115 1.64 17.53 16.30
C GLN A 115 2.83 16.80 15.65
N ILE A 116 3.46 15.89 16.39
CA ILE A 116 4.57 15.06 15.93
C ILE A 116 4.03 13.72 15.44
N ALA A 117 3.08 13.11 16.14
CA ALA A 117 2.43 11.87 15.71
C ALA A 117 1.62 12.05 14.43
N ASN A 118 1.04 13.24 14.23
CA ASN A 118 0.17 13.57 13.10
C ASN A 118 0.60 14.92 12.48
N PRO A 119 1.77 14.99 11.83
CA PRO A 119 2.36 16.26 11.35
C PRO A 119 1.51 16.97 10.28
N HIS A 120 0.55 16.28 9.68
CA HIS A 120 -0.32 16.80 8.63
C HIS A 120 -1.82 16.71 8.97
N GLU A 121 -2.19 16.69 10.25
CA GLU A 121 -3.59 16.88 10.71
C GLU A 121 -4.65 16.00 9.98
N TRP A 122 -4.30 14.76 9.65
CA TRP A 122 -5.15 13.79 8.92
C TRP A 122 -5.47 14.13 7.46
N ALA A 123 -4.68 15.00 6.84
CA ALA A 123 -4.89 15.41 5.47
C ALA A 123 -4.69 14.23 4.48
N SER A 124 -5.71 13.97 3.66
CA SER A 124 -5.81 12.76 2.84
C SER A 124 -4.72 12.67 1.77
N GLU A 125 -4.15 13.80 1.35
CA GLU A 125 -3.05 13.84 0.38
C GLU A 125 -1.77 13.14 0.88
N TRP A 126 -1.64 12.88 2.19
CA TRP A 126 -0.50 12.17 2.78
C TRP A 126 -0.75 10.67 3.01
N LEU A 127 -1.96 10.19 2.74
CA LEU A 127 -2.35 8.82 3.05
C LEU A 127 -1.92 7.82 1.97
N THR A 128 -1.68 8.28 0.74
CA THR A 128 -1.07 7.47 -0.34
C THR A 128 0.30 8.01 -0.69
N LYS A 129 1.36 7.26 -0.36
CA LYS A 129 2.75 7.72 -0.51
C LYS A 129 3.76 6.59 -0.64
N PHE A 130 4.96 6.96 -1.10
CA PHE A 130 6.13 6.09 -1.13
C PHE A 130 7.19 6.56 -0.14
N GLY A 131 7.70 5.65 0.68
CA GLY A 131 8.70 5.96 1.71
C GLY A 131 8.18 6.87 2.84
N GLY A 132 9.12 7.48 3.57
CA GLY A 132 8.85 8.21 4.80
C GLY A 132 8.47 7.30 5.96
N VAL A 133 7.89 7.86 7.02
CA VAL A 133 7.30 7.07 8.12
C VAL A 133 5.83 6.70 7.84
N PRO A 134 5.32 5.59 8.42
CA PRO A 134 3.88 5.29 8.39
C PRO A 134 3.03 6.45 8.93
N PHE A 135 2.00 6.84 8.18
CA PHE A 135 0.98 7.76 8.67
C PHE A 135 -0.15 6.94 9.28
N TRP A 136 -0.08 6.68 10.58
CA TRP A 136 -1.02 5.82 11.27
C TRP A 136 -2.40 6.47 11.40
N THR A 137 -3.47 5.71 11.11
CA THR A 137 -4.85 6.13 11.38
C THR A 137 -5.14 6.15 12.89
N ALA A 138 -6.38 6.51 13.30
CA ALA A 138 -6.79 6.53 14.71
C ALA A 138 -6.57 5.21 15.46
N ASN A 139 -6.47 4.09 14.75
CA ASN A 139 -6.16 2.79 15.32
C ASN A 139 -4.67 2.60 15.64
N GLY A 140 -3.82 3.58 15.30
CA GLY A 140 -2.38 3.53 15.53
C GLY A 140 -1.75 2.31 14.85
N ALA A 141 -0.56 1.89 15.29
CA ALA A 141 -0.07 0.55 14.96
C ALA A 141 -0.77 -0.58 15.76
N GLN A 142 -1.97 -0.36 16.34
CA GLN A 142 -2.64 -1.39 17.14
C GLN A 142 -3.15 -2.54 16.26
N GLY A 143 -3.15 -3.74 16.82
CA GLY A 143 -3.95 -4.84 16.29
C GLY A 143 -3.18 -5.92 15.53
N GLN A 144 -1.85 -5.83 15.43
CA GLN A 144 -1.00 -6.91 14.98
C GLN A 144 0.06 -7.22 16.06
N PRO A 145 0.34 -8.50 16.36
CA PRO A 145 1.21 -8.88 17.50
C PRO A 145 2.64 -8.31 17.39
N SER A 146 3.05 -7.90 16.19
CA SER A 146 4.25 -7.12 15.89
C SER A 146 4.08 -6.48 14.51
N LEU A 147 4.56 -5.25 14.32
CA LEU A 147 4.71 -4.68 12.98
C LEU A 147 5.64 -5.58 12.14
N PRO A 148 5.40 -5.72 10.82
CA PRO A 148 6.35 -6.40 9.95
C PRO A 148 7.75 -5.77 10.08
N PRO A 149 8.82 -6.57 9.98
CA PRO A 149 10.18 -6.04 10.02
C PRO A 149 10.43 -5.08 8.85
N GLY A 150 11.36 -4.16 9.05
CA GLY A 150 11.85 -3.26 8.00
C GLY A 150 11.30 -1.83 8.08
N ARG A 151 11.11 -1.22 6.91
CA ARG A 151 10.66 0.17 6.76
C ARG A 151 9.52 0.28 5.77
N LEU A 152 8.71 1.32 5.92
CA LEU A 152 7.64 1.63 4.98
C LEU A 152 8.24 1.80 3.58
N LEU A 153 7.71 1.02 2.64
CA LEU A 153 7.96 1.17 1.23
C LEU A 153 6.83 1.96 0.57
N LEU A 154 5.59 1.55 0.82
CA LEU A 154 4.41 2.15 0.21
C LEU A 154 3.26 2.18 1.21
N GLN A 155 2.47 3.24 1.17
CA GLN A 155 1.20 3.36 1.86
C GLN A 155 0.12 3.70 0.84
N ILE A 156 -1.04 3.05 0.91
CA ILE A 156 -2.16 3.25 -0.01
C ILE A 156 -3.43 3.44 0.81
N ASP A 157 -4.11 4.56 0.57
CA ASP A 157 -5.42 4.88 1.12
C ASP A 157 -6.55 4.25 0.30
N ASN A 158 -7.75 4.14 0.87
CA ASN A 158 -8.91 3.66 0.12
C ASN A 158 -9.39 4.70 -0.92
N TRP A 159 -9.01 5.97 -0.79
CA TRP A 159 -9.30 7.05 -1.74
C TRP A 159 -8.03 7.66 -2.33
N VAL A 160 -8.00 7.87 -3.64
CA VAL A 160 -6.89 8.58 -4.30
C VAL A 160 -7.39 9.74 -5.14
N THR A 161 -6.62 10.84 -5.11
CA THR A 161 -6.86 11.99 -5.99
C THR A 161 -6.48 11.64 -7.42
N MET A 162 -7.39 11.90 -8.35
CA MET A 162 -7.18 11.59 -9.75
C MET A 162 -6.44 12.73 -10.46
N SER A 163 -5.56 12.37 -11.40
CA SER A 163 -4.74 13.32 -12.16
C SER A 163 -5.55 14.27 -13.06
N ASP A 164 -6.81 13.93 -13.37
CA ASP A 164 -7.72 14.74 -14.18
C ASP A 164 -8.43 15.83 -13.36
N GLY A 165 -8.13 15.94 -12.06
CA GLY A 165 -8.75 16.90 -11.15
C GLY A 165 -10.16 16.51 -10.72
N SER A 166 -10.60 15.27 -10.97
CA SER A 166 -11.86 14.76 -10.42
C SER A 166 -11.79 14.66 -8.89
N GLU A 167 -12.96 14.50 -8.27
CA GLU A 167 -13.03 14.09 -6.86
C GLU A 167 -12.25 12.79 -6.63
N ALA A 168 -11.77 12.59 -5.40
CA ALA A 168 -11.06 11.39 -5.02
C ALA A 168 -11.93 10.15 -5.29
N GLN A 169 -11.32 9.11 -5.85
CA GLN A 169 -12.02 7.88 -6.20
C GLN A 169 -11.66 6.76 -5.23
N SER A 170 -12.66 5.96 -4.85
CA SER A 170 -12.42 4.78 -4.04
C SER A 170 -11.81 3.68 -4.90
N ILE A 171 -10.67 3.15 -4.46
CA ILE A 171 -9.85 2.21 -5.23
C ILE A 171 -9.80 0.81 -4.64
N ALA A 172 -10.09 0.69 -3.35
CA ALA A 172 -10.08 -0.57 -2.61
C ALA A 172 -10.91 -0.43 -1.34
N ASN A 173 -11.50 -1.53 -0.88
CA ASN A 173 -12.14 -1.59 0.44
C ASN A 173 -11.14 -2.12 1.48
N PHE A 174 -10.55 -1.21 2.25
CA PHE A 174 -9.69 -1.52 3.40
C PHE A 174 -10.47 -1.58 4.73
N CYS A 175 -11.80 -1.71 4.68
CA CYS A 175 -12.72 -1.60 5.82
C CYS A 175 -12.83 -0.15 6.36
N SER A 176 -13.24 0.02 7.62
CA SER A 176 -13.56 1.32 8.24
C SER A 176 -12.33 2.20 8.34
N ASP A 177 -12.10 3.08 7.36
CA ASP A 177 -10.96 3.99 7.29
C ASP A 177 -9.59 3.29 7.32
N GLY A 178 -9.56 2.08 6.76
CA GLY A 178 -8.33 1.30 6.75
C GLY A 178 -7.32 1.77 5.70
N ILE A 179 -6.05 1.52 5.97
CA ILE A 179 -4.93 1.86 5.08
C ILE A 179 -4.08 0.60 4.85
N ALA A 180 -3.63 0.41 3.62
CA ALA A 180 -2.66 -0.61 3.28
C ALA A 180 -1.22 -0.07 3.42
N TYR A 181 -0.38 -0.82 4.12
CA TYR A 181 1.03 -0.52 4.32
C TYR A 181 1.87 -1.66 3.77
N VAL A 182 2.85 -1.34 2.94
CA VAL A 182 3.86 -2.27 2.43
C VAL A 182 5.18 -1.95 3.11
N PHE A 183 5.74 -2.93 3.79
CA PHE A 183 7.05 -2.86 4.43
C PHE A 183 8.07 -3.65 3.62
N ILE A 184 9.31 -3.18 3.63
CA ILE A 184 10.48 -3.88 3.10
C ILE A 184 11.53 -4.09 4.18
N ASP A 185 11.95 -5.35 4.35
CA ASP A 185 13.11 -5.72 5.14
C ASP A 185 14.32 -5.97 4.21
N CYS A 186 15.21 -4.98 4.16
CA CYS A 186 16.46 -5.04 3.40
C CYS A 186 17.58 -5.81 4.10
N THR A 187 17.36 -6.28 5.33
CA THR A 187 18.37 -7.09 6.05
C THR A 187 18.36 -8.56 5.60
N ALA A 188 17.27 -9.00 4.99
CA ALA A 188 17.13 -10.31 4.37
C ALA A 188 17.59 -10.31 2.90
N ALA A 189 18.09 -11.45 2.43
CA ALA A 189 18.41 -11.69 1.02
C ALA A 189 17.69 -12.98 0.54
N PRO A 190 16.73 -12.90 -0.40
CA PRO A 190 16.20 -11.69 -1.02
C PRO A 190 15.47 -10.78 -0.01
N HIS A 191 15.29 -9.50 -0.37
CA HIS A 191 14.49 -8.56 0.42
C HIS A 191 13.10 -9.15 0.67
N VAL A 192 12.59 -8.98 1.89
CA VAL A 192 11.26 -9.49 2.26
C VAL A 192 10.26 -8.35 2.23
N PHE A 193 9.16 -8.56 1.50
CA PHE A 193 8.05 -7.62 1.44
C PHE A 193 6.88 -8.14 2.27
N SER A 194 6.24 -7.25 3.02
CA SER A 194 5.06 -7.58 3.81
C SER A 194 4.00 -6.51 3.62
N MET A 195 2.75 -6.93 3.43
CA MET A 195 1.61 -6.00 3.35
C MET A 195 0.70 -6.20 4.56
N MET A 196 0.43 -5.11 5.25
CA MET A 196 -0.49 -5.03 6.39
C MET A 196 -1.65 -4.10 6.01
N ILE A 197 -2.85 -4.44 6.45
CA ILE A 197 -4.00 -3.53 6.41
C ILE A 197 -4.33 -3.18 7.85
N ASN A 198 -4.26 -1.91 8.17
CA ASN A 198 -4.70 -1.38 9.46
C ASN A 198 -6.15 -0.96 9.33
N ARG A 199 -7.01 -1.40 10.26
CA ARG A 199 -8.46 -1.15 10.27
C ARG A 199 -8.85 -0.34 11.49
#